data_AF-A0AAP0R6G3-F1
#
_entry.id   AF-A0AAP0R6G3-F1
#
_cell.length_a   1.000
_cell.length_b   1.000
_cell.length_c   1.000
_cell.angle_alpha   90.00
_cell.angle_beta   90.00
_cell.angle_gamma   90.00
#
_symmetry.space_group_name_H-M   'P 1'
#
loop_
_entity.id
_entity.type
_entity.pdbx_description
1 polymer ?
#
loop_
_entity_poly.entity_id
_entity_poly.type
_entity_poly.pdbx_seq_one_letter_code
_entity_poly.pdbx_strand_id
1 'polypeptide(L)'
;MATAAIFSSLRRRRSPSLEAFLAPVDLTDVALVQTLASVSVDLISSFSHKPLAFQRKNSRSLIRKIEVFVVLLEFLKESRSSLPSTGILCFKELYLLLYRSKILLDYCSQSSKLWLLLQSHSISGHFHDLDQEISTLLDVFPLNEIELSEDVREQIELLQKQLSRAKLFIDKRDEMLRLQFFSFLDKFEKGEIPDRVELQVFFVERLGIKDVKSCRAEIEFLEEQIYNHEGEVEPTASVLNGFVALTRYCRFLLFGFEEDEVEFSVGNQKKLRKGLITQEIADTFLTIPKDFCCPISLDLMQDPVIISTGQTYDRDSISRWMEEGHYTCPKTGQMLAHSRLVPNRALRNLILQWCTAHGIPLDPPECTDSAAETFAAALPTKAALEANRATASLLIQQLASGNAGCKDYRCPGDSFVSKNGKGKPLVHCRSWSNSPSSEATLISKPCCAREFCNCNAQSINF
;
A
#
# COMPACT_ATOMS: atom_id res chain seq x y z
N MET A 1 -21.66 -3.58 15.93
CA MET A 1 -20.94 -2.30 15.78
C MET A 1 -19.42 -2.39 15.95
N ALA A 2 -18.84 -3.53 16.38
CA ALA A 2 -17.37 -3.70 16.47
C ALA A 2 -16.71 -4.10 15.13
N THR A 3 -17.45 -4.64 14.17
CA THR A 3 -16.92 -5.16 12.89
C THR A 3 -16.61 -4.09 11.84
N ALA A 4 -17.18 -2.89 11.95
CA ALA A 4 -16.91 -1.78 11.02
C ALA A 4 -15.51 -1.17 11.19
N ALA A 5 -14.95 -1.21 12.41
CA ALA A 5 -13.62 -0.69 12.71
C ALA A 5 -12.48 -1.65 12.28
N ILE A 6 -12.78 -2.94 12.10
CA ILE A 6 -11.77 -3.97 11.79
C ILE A 6 -11.35 -3.91 10.32
N PHE A 7 -12.21 -3.38 9.44
CA PHE A 7 -11.93 -3.26 8.00
C PHE A 7 -11.47 -1.87 7.58
N SER A 8 -11.45 -0.86 8.47
CA SER A 8 -10.82 0.43 8.16
C SER A 8 -9.30 0.33 8.12
N SER A 9 -8.68 -0.61 8.85
CA SER A 9 -7.22 -0.83 8.85
C SER A 9 -6.71 -1.61 7.64
N LEU A 10 -7.51 -2.54 7.08
CA LEU A 10 -7.15 -3.28 5.85
C LEU A 10 -7.38 -2.47 4.56
N ARG A 11 -7.97 -1.28 4.67
CA ARG A 11 -8.57 -0.54 3.56
C ARG A 11 -7.79 0.73 3.29
N ARG A 12 -6.82 0.68 2.38
CA ARG A 12 -6.35 1.91 1.72
C ARG A 12 -5.73 1.71 0.33
N ARG A 13 -6.41 1.00 -0.56
CA ARG A 13 -6.24 1.25 -2.02
C ARG A 13 -7.52 1.40 -2.84
N ARG A 14 -8.70 1.00 -2.33
CA ARG A 14 -10.01 1.49 -2.79
C ARG A 14 -11.00 1.49 -1.62
N SER A 15 -11.57 2.64 -1.30
CA SER A 15 -12.78 2.69 -0.48
C SER A 15 -13.91 2.04 -1.28
N PRO A 16 -14.59 1.03 -0.74
CA PRO A 16 -15.83 0.53 -1.32
C PRO A 16 -16.86 1.65 -1.41
N SER A 17 -17.65 1.63 -2.49
CA SER A 17 -18.86 2.44 -2.55
C SER A 17 -19.78 2.08 -1.39
N LEU A 18 -20.60 3.04 -0.95
CA LEU A 18 -21.62 2.83 0.08
C LEU A 18 -22.53 1.62 -0.28
N GLU A 19 -22.75 1.39 -1.58
CA GLU A 19 -23.49 0.25 -2.15
C GLU A 19 -22.89 -1.11 -1.78
N ALA A 20 -21.57 -1.22 -1.55
CA ALA A 20 -20.95 -2.49 -1.15
C ALA A 20 -21.28 -2.92 0.29
N PHE A 21 -21.82 -2.00 1.10
CA PHE A 21 -22.26 -2.24 2.48
C PHE A 21 -23.76 -2.40 2.62
N LEU A 22 -24.51 -2.07 1.56
CA LEU A 22 -25.93 -2.29 1.51
C LEU A 22 -26.13 -3.64 0.83
N ALA A 23 -26.54 -4.66 1.59
CA ALA A 23 -27.14 -5.84 0.97
C ALA A 23 -28.23 -5.32 0.01
N PRO A 24 -28.33 -5.82 -1.23
CA PRO A 24 -29.32 -5.32 -2.18
C PRO A 24 -30.70 -5.34 -1.52
N VAL A 25 -31.22 -4.15 -1.20
CA VAL A 25 -32.34 -4.04 -0.25
C VAL A 25 -33.64 -4.57 -0.87
N ASP A 26 -33.70 -4.61 -2.21
CA ASP A 26 -34.90 -4.90 -3.00
C ASP A 26 -34.76 -6.09 -3.97
N LEU A 27 -33.83 -7.02 -3.75
CA LEU A 27 -33.80 -8.24 -4.58
C LEU A 27 -34.89 -9.22 -4.17
N THR A 28 -35.61 -9.74 -5.16
CA THR A 28 -36.47 -10.92 -5.00
C THR A 28 -35.63 -12.14 -4.60
N ASP A 29 -36.23 -13.11 -3.92
CA ASP A 29 -35.56 -14.33 -3.43
C ASP A 29 -34.70 -15.02 -4.52
N VAL A 30 -35.28 -15.17 -5.71
CA VAL A 30 -34.62 -15.79 -6.87
C VAL A 30 -33.42 -14.95 -7.34
N ALA A 31 -33.56 -13.63 -7.39
CA ALA A 31 -32.49 -12.72 -7.80
C ALA A 31 -31.37 -12.68 -6.75
N LEU A 32 -31.68 -12.81 -5.47
CA LEU A 32 -30.69 -12.89 -4.39
C LEU A 32 -29.83 -14.16 -4.50
N VAL A 33 -30.46 -15.33 -4.62
CA VAL A 33 -29.75 -16.62 -4.76
C VAL A 33 -28.88 -16.64 -6.02
N GLN A 34 -29.42 -16.16 -7.15
CA GLN A 34 -28.65 -16.09 -8.40
C GLN A 34 -27.45 -15.15 -8.29
N THR A 35 -27.61 -14.00 -7.63
CA THR A 35 -26.53 -13.04 -7.39
C THR A 35 -25.45 -13.63 -6.48
N LEU A 36 -25.84 -14.32 -5.41
CA LEU A 36 -24.92 -15.00 -4.51
C LEU A 36 -24.13 -16.10 -5.21
N ALA A 37 -24.80 -16.90 -6.05
CA ALA A 37 -24.15 -17.95 -6.84
C ALA A 37 -23.09 -17.34 -7.78
N SER A 38 -23.45 -16.30 -8.54
CA SER A 38 -22.50 -15.64 -9.46
C SER A 38 -21.31 -15.01 -8.73
N VAL A 39 -21.57 -14.27 -7.64
CA VAL A 39 -20.50 -13.64 -6.86
C VAL A 39 -19.56 -14.67 -6.24
N SER A 40 -20.09 -15.80 -5.78
CA SER A 40 -19.29 -16.88 -5.21
C SER A 40 -18.39 -17.54 -6.26
N VAL A 41 -18.92 -17.83 -7.45
CA VAL A 41 -18.15 -18.40 -8.57
C VAL A 41 -17.08 -17.43 -9.06
N ASP A 42 -17.41 -16.14 -9.18
CA ASP A 42 -16.44 -15.09 -9.56
C ASP A 42 -15.32 -14.95 -8.52
N LEU A 43 -15.64 -15.06 -7.23
CA LEU A 43 -14.65 -15.06 -6.16
C LEU A 43 -13.73 -16.27 -6.26
N ILE A 44 -14.28 -17.48 -6.37
CA ILE A 44 -13.49 -18.72 -6.50
C ILE A 44 -12.56 -18.64 -7.70
N SER A 45 -13.09 -18.30 -8.89
CA SER A 45 -12.28 -18.20 -10.12
C SER A 45 -11.17 -17.15 -10.02
N SER A 46 -11.40 -16.06 -9.28
CA SER A 46 -10.40 -15.00 -9.07
C SER A 46 -9.18 -15.45 -8.26
N PHE A 47 -9.31 -16.49 -7.41
CA PHE A 47 -8.28 -16.88 -6.44
C PHE A 47 -7.83 -18.35 -6.51
N SER A 48 -8.60 -19.27 -7.10
CA SER A 48 -8.26 -20.70 -7.12
C SER A 48 -6.95 -21.05 -7.83
N HIS A 49 -6.55 -20.26 -8.84
CA HIS A 49 -5.31 -20.49 -9.60
C HIS A 49 -4.16 -19.55 -9.23
N LYS A 50 -4.37 -18.60 -8.30
CA LYS A 50 -3.33 -17.63 -7.92
C LYS A 50 -2.52 -18.14 -6.72
N PRO A 51 -1.21 -18.39 -6.87
CA PRO A 51 -0.39 -18.78 -5.74
C PRO A 51 -0.15 -17.57 -4.83
N LEU A 52 -0.83 -17.53 -3.68
CA LEU A 52 -0.54 -16.57 -2.62
C LEU A 52 0.81 -16.89 -1.98
N ALA A 53 1.61 -15.88 -1.65
CA ALA A 53 2.91 -16.08 -1.01
C ALA A 53 2.76 -16.54 0.45
N PHE A 54 1.83 -15.92 1.17
CA PHE A 54 1.52 -16.15 2.58
C PHE A 54 0.05 -16.55 2.77
N GLN A 55 -0.32 -17.03 3.97
CA GLN A 55 -1.71 -17.34 4.34
C GLN A 55 -2.39 -18.42 3.46
N ARG A 56 -1.60 -19.20 2.70
CA ARG A 56 -2.10 -20.17 1.69
C ARG A 56 -3.15 -21.13 2.22
N LYS A 57 -2.96 -21.66 3.43
CA LYS A 57 -3.89 -22.61 4.04
C LYS A 57 -5.21 -21.95 4.45
N ASN A 58 -5.14 -20.76 5.04
CA ASN A 58 -6.32 -19.99 5.42
C ASN A 58 -7.14 -19.58 4.18
N SER A 59 -6.48 -19.05 3.15
CA SER A 59 -7.14 -18.69 1.90
C SER A 59 -7.78 -19.90 1.21
N ARG A 60 -7.07 -21.03 1.10
CA ARG A 60 -7.63 -22.27 0.53
C ARG A 60 -8.78 -22.83 1.34
N SER A 61 -8.70 -22.74 2.67
CA SER A 61 -9.79 -23.16 3.55
C SER A 61 -11.03 -22.30 3.33
N LEU A 62 -10.88 -20.97 3.26
CA LEU A 62 -11.97 -20.05 2.97
C LEU A 62 -12.60 -20.32 1.59
N ILE A 63 -11.79 -20.47 0.55
CA ILE A 63 -12.28 -20.78 -0.82
C ILE A 63 -13.09 -22.09 -0.83
N ARG A 64 -12.60 -23.14 -0.16
CA ARG A 64 -13.33 -24.43 -0.06
C ARG A 64 -14.68 -24.31 0.66
N LYS A 65 -14.76 -23.46 1.69
CA LYS A 65 -16.03 -23.19 2.39
C LYS A 65 -17.01 -22.48 1.46
N ILE A 66 -16.52 -21.53 0.65
CA ILE A 66 -17.32 -20.84 -0.37
C ILE A 66 -17.78 -21.82 -1.47
N GLU A 67 -16.94 -22.79 -1.87
CA GLU A 67 -17.33 -23.85 -2.81
C GLU A 67 -18.53 -24.67 -2.29
N VAL A 68 -18.60 -24.95 -0.99
CA VAL A 68 -19.77 -25.62 -0.39
C VAL A 68 -21.03 -24.73 -0.48
N PHE A 69 -20.91 -23.43 -0.25
CA PHE A 69 -22.03 -22.51 -0.44
C PHE A 69 -22.48 -22.44 -1.91
N VAL A 70 -21.57 -22.54 -2.88
CA VAL A 70 -21.95 -22.60 -4.30
C VAL A 70 -22.85 -23.79 -4.60
N VAL A 71 -22.54 -24.97 -4.04
CA VAL A 71 -23.36 -26.18 -4.23
C VAL A 71 -24.79 -25.94 -3.69
N LEU A 72 -24.91 -25.35 -2.50
CA LEU A 72 -26.22 -24.98 -1.92
C LEU A 72 -26.97 -23.98 -2.82
N LEU A 73 -26.29 -22.93 -3.28
CA LEU A 73 -26.91 -21.85 -4.05
C LEU A 73 -27.36 -22.30 -5.44
N GLU A 74 -26.58 -23.14 -6.13
CA GLU A 74 -26.98 -23.71 -7.42
C GLU A 74 -28.17 -24.67 -7.26
N PHE A 75 -28.20 -25.49 -6.20
CA PHE A 75 -29.36 -26.34 -5.91
C PHE A 75 -30.64 -25.51 -5.71
N LEU A 76 -30.58 -24.45 -4.91
CA LEU A 76 -31.73 -23.58 -4.63
C LEU A 76 -32.19 -22.79 -5.86
N LYS A 77 -31.26 -22.42 -6.74
CA LYS A 77 -31.54 -21.76 -8.01
C LYS A 77 -32.32 -22.67 -8.98
N GLU A 78 -32.02 -23.97 -8.99
CA GLU A 78 -32.72 -24.96 -9.81
C GLU A 78 -34.09 -25.34 -9.24
N SER A 79 -34.20 -25.49 -7.91
CA SER A 79 -35.42 -25.94 -7.25
C SER A 79 -36.55 -24.89 -7.22
N ARG A 80 -36.22 -23.59 -7.36
CA ARG A 80 -37.15 -22.46 -7.26
C ARG A 80 -38.03 -22.49 -6.00
N SER A 81 -37.52 -23.07 -4.91
CA SER A 81 -38.22 -23.14 -3.63
C SER A 81 -38.39 -21.75 -3.01
N SER A 82 -39.57 -21.49 -2.45
CA SER A 82 -39.85 -20.31 -1.62
C SER A 82 -38.93 -20.33 -0.40
N LEU A 83 -38.21 -19.23 -0.14
CA LEU A 83 -37.32 -19.14 1.01
C LEU A 83 -38.04 -18.53 2.22
N PRO A 84 -37.87 -19.08 3.43
CA PRO A 84 -38.38 -18.44 4.64
C PRO A 84 -37.67 -17.09 4.87
N SER A 85 -38.33 -16.18 5.58
CA SER A 85 -37.78 -14.84 5.89
C SER A 85 -36.42 -14.91 6.60
N THR A 86 -36.23 -15.88 7.49
CA THR A 86 -34.95 -16.17 8.15
C THR A 86 -33.88 -16.59 7.15
N GLY A 87 -34.22 -17.40 6.14
CA GLY A 87 -33.30 -17.81 5.09
C GLY A 87 -32.87 -16.64 4.20
N ILE A 88 -33.80 -15.75 3.86
CA ILE A 88 -33.51 -14.52 3.11
C ILE A 88 -32.52 -13.64 3.89
N LEU A 89 -32.74 -13.46 5.19
CA LEU A 89 -31.83 -12.69 6.04
C LEU A 89 -30.43 -13.33 6.08
N CYS A 90 -30.34 -14.65 6.26
CA CYS A 90 -29.06 -15.37 6.24
C CYS A 90 -28.34 -15.18 4.91
N PHE A 91 -29.06 -15.19 3.78
CA PHE A 91 -28.45 -14.95 2.46
C PHE A 91 -27.99 -13.51 2.26
N LYS A 92 -28.68 -12.53 2.84
CA LYS A 92 -28.20 -11.14 2.87
C LYS A 92 -26.89 -11.01 3.68
N GLU A 93 -26.79 -11.71 4.81
CA GLU A 93 -25.54 -11.76 5.58
C GLU A 93 -24.43 -12.53 4.85
N LEU A 94 -24.76 -13.62 4.15
CA LEU A 94 -23.81 -14.36 3.32
C LEU A 94 -23.21 -13.47 2.23
N TYR A 95 -24.00 -12.58 1.63
CA TYR A 95 -23.49 -11.61 0.66
C TYR A 95 -22.39 -10.71 1.25
N LEU A 96 -22.62 -10.20 2.46
CA LEU A 96 -21.63 -9.38 3.18
C LEU A 96 -20.38 -10.18 3.54
N LEU A 97 -20.54 -11.45 3.92
CA LEU A 97 -19.42 -12.36 4.20
C LEU A 97 -18.59 -12.68 2.96
N LEU A 98 -19.22 -12.92 1.81
CA LEU A 98 -18.53 -13.12 0.54
C LEU A 98 -17.74 -11.87 0.14
N TYR A 99 -18.33 -10.70 0.34
CA TYR A 99 -17.66 -9.43 0.07
C TYR A 99 -16.43 -9.22 0.97
N ARG A 100 -16.54 -9.46 2.27
CA ARG A 100 -15.41 -9.38 3.22
C ARG A 100 -14.35 -10.42 2.92
N SER A 101 -14.76 -11.64 2.53
CA SER A 101 -13.87 -12.70 2.05
C SER A 101 -13.06 -12.26 0.83
N LYS A 102 -13.71 -11.63 -0.15
CA LYS A 102 -13.03 -11.08 -1.34
C LYS A 102 -12.01 -10.01 -0.97
N ILE A 103 -12.37 -9.05 -0.11
CA ILE A 103 -11.44 -8.01 0.34
C ILE A 103 -10.19 -8.64 0.98
N LEU A 104 -10.39 -9.61 1.89
CA LEU A 104 -9.29 -10.25 2.59
C LEU A 104 -8.37 -11.03 1.63
N LEU A 105 -8.94 -11.73 0.66
CA LEU A 105 -8.18 -12.46 -0.36
C LEU A 105 -7.44 -11.51 -1.32
N ASP A 106 -8.08 -10.42 -1.76
CA ASP A 106 -7.45 -9.38 -2.57
C ASP A 106 -6.28 -8.73 -1.83
N TYR A 107 -6.46 -8.44 -0.54
CA TYR A 107 -5.41 -7.91 0.32
C TYR A 107 -4.20 -8.86 0.38
N CYS A 108 -4.43 -10.15 0.58
CA CYS A 108 -3.37 -11.17 0.57
C CYS A 108 -2.69 -11.30 -0.80
N SER A 109 -3.39 -10.99 -1.89
CA SER A 109 -2.85 -11.10 -3.25
C SER A 109 -2.06 -9.87 -3.71
N GLN A 110 -2.41 -8.68 -3.22
CA GLN A 110 -1.89 -7.41 -3.74
C GLN A 110 -0.86 -6.76 -2.81
N SER A 111 -0.80 -7.17 -1.54
CA SER A 111 0.14 -6.62 -0.58
C SER A 111 1.57 -7.13 -0.79
N SER A 112 2.54 -6.34 -0.31
CA SER A 112 3.94 -6.76 -0.34
C SER A 112 4.19 -7.98 0.56
N LYS A 113 5.17 -8.79 0.20
CA LYS A 113 5.53 -10.02 0.91
C LYS A 113 6.00 -9.72 2.33
N LEU A 114 6.84 -8.71 2.48
CA LEU A 114 7.36 -8.29 3.78
C LEU A 114 6.23 -7.77 4.67
N TRP A 115 5.28 -7.03 4.10
CA TRP A 115 4.12 -6.56 4.85
C TRP A 115 3.22 -7.70 5.32
N LEU A 116 2.86 -8.64 4.43
CA LEU A 116 2.07 -9.81 4.79
C LEU A 116 2.75 -10.66 5.87
N LEU A 117 4.09 -10.74 5.82
CA LEU A 117 4.87 -11.43 6.84
C LEU A 117 4.77 -10.74 8.21
N LEU A 118 4.93 -9.41 8.25
CA LEU A 118 4.83 -8.63 9.49
C LEU A 118 3.42 -8.71 10.09
N GLN A 119 2.39 -8.66 9.25
CA GLN A 119 0.97 -8.72 9.62
C GLN A 119 0.39 -10.13 9.75
N SER A 120 1.23 -11.17 9.70
CA SER A 120 0.77 -12.57 9.59
C SER A 120 -0.27 -12.96 10.66
N HIS A 121 -0.05 -12.58 11.92
CA HIS A 121 -0.97 -12.87 13.01
C HIS A 121 -2.32 -12.17 12.86
N SER A 122 -2.30 -10.87 12.56
CA SER A 122 -3.51 -10.06 12.38
C SER A 122 -4.36 -10.61 11.25
N ILE A 123 -3.74 -10.92 10.11
CA ILE A 123 -4.42 -11.50 8.95
C ILE A 123 -5.01 -12.88 9.26
N SER A 124 -4.26 -13.76 9.96
CA SER A 124 -4.78 -15.05 10.42
C SER A 124 -5.97 -14.89 11.37
N GLY A 125 -5.95 -13.85 12.22
CA GLY A 125 -7.08 -13.44 13.06
C GLY A 125 -8.32 -13.13 12.22
N HIS A 126 -8.20 -12.33 11.16
CA HIS A 126 -9.32 -12.00 10.29
C HIS A 126 -9.93 -13.21 9.56
N PHE A 127 -9.11 -14.20 9.18
CA PHE A 127 -9.64 -15.46 8.66
C PHE A 127 -10.41 -16.24 9.72
N HIS A 128 -9.94 -16.24 10.96
CA HIS A 128 -10.63 -16.88 12.07
C HIS A 128 -11.95 -16.16 12.41
N ASP A 129 -11.97 -14.83 12.39
CA ASP A 129 -13.18 -14.04 12.60
C ASP A 129 -14.23 -14.36 11.54
N LEU A 130 -13.83 -14.44 10.25
CA LEU A 130 -14.73 -14.87 9.18
C LEU A 130 -15.27 -16.29 9.41
N ASP A 131 -14.44 -17.23 9.88
CA ASP A 131 -14.89 -18.58 10.21
C ASP A 131 -15.94 -18.58 11.33
N GLN A 132 -15.75 -17.73 12.35
CA GLN A 132 -16.74 -17.57 13.43
C GLN A 132 -18.04 -16.96 12.90
N GLU A 133 -17.96 -15.93 12.07
CA GLU A 133 -19.15 -15.31 11.48
C GLU A 133 -19.93 -16.30 10.58
N ILE A 134 -19.23 -17.11 9.77
CA ILE A 134 -19.88 -18.17 8.97
C ILE A 134 -20.51 -19.23 9.88
N SER A 135 -19.85 -19.61 10.98
CA SER A 135 -20.43 -20.53 11.97
C SER A 135 -21.74 -19.98 12.53
N THR A 136 -21.74 -18.72 12.97
CA THR A 136 -22.95 -18.09 13.52
C THR A 136 -24.07 -17.97 12.51
N LEU A 137 -23.76 -17.75 11.23
CA LEU A 137 -24.74 -17.74 10.15
C LEU A 137 -25.37 -19.12 9.97
N LEU A 138 -24.56 -20.18 9.95
CA LEU A 138 -25.05 -21.55 9.79
C LEU A 138 -25.85 -22.05 11.01
N ASP A 139 -25.54 -21.55 12.22
CA ASP A 139 -26.30 -21.87 13.43
C ASP A 139 -27.73 -21.32 13.39
N VAL A 140 -27.97 -20.23 12.66
CA VAL A 140 -29.29 -19.60 12.50
C VAL A 140 -29.98 -20.02 11.19
N PHE A 141 -29.25 -20.65 10.27
CA PHE A 141 -29.78 -21.01 8.95
C PHE A 141 -30.90 -22.07 9.07
N PRO A 142 -32.10 -21.84 8.47
CA PRO A 142 -33.27 -22.67 8.70
C PRO A 142 -33.26 -23.97 7.88
N LEU A 143 -32.31 -24.87 8.15
CA LEU A 143 -32.12 -26.14 7.43
C LEU A 143 -33.36 -27.04 7.43
N ASN A 144 -34.22 -26.95 8.44
CA ASN A 144 -35.41 -27.79 8.58
C ASN A 144 -36.61 -27.25 7.79
N GLU A 145 -36.60 -25.96 7.44
CA GLU A 145 -37.69 -25.30 6.71
C GLU A 145 -37.43 -25.23 5.19
N ILE A 146 -36.18 -25.44 4.78
CA ILE A 146 -35.77 -25.45 3.37
C ILE A 146 -35.70 -26.89 2.87
N GLU A 147 -36.42 -27.17 1.77
CA GLU A 147 -36.40 -28.46 1.09
C GLU A 147 -35.07 -28.64 0.33
N LEU A 148 -34.07 -29.20 1.01
CA LEU A 148 -32.77 -29.57 0.45
C LEU A 148 -32.69 -31.07 0.14
N SER A 149 -31.87 -31.46 -0.83
CA SER A 149 -31.47 -32.87 -0.98
C SER A 149 -30.60 -33.31 0.20
N GLU A 150 -30.64 -34.62 0.51
CA GLU A 150 -29.84 -35.19 1.60
C GLU A 150 -28.34 -34.88 1.43
N ASP A 151 -27.81 -35.00 0.21
CA ASP A 151 -26.40 -34.70 -0.07
C ASP A 151 -26.02 -33.24 0.27
N VAL A 152 -26.87 -32.27 -0.10
CA VAL A 152 -26.62 -30.84 0.16
C VAL A 152 -26.77 -30.54 1.65
N ARG A 153 -27.78 -31.12 2.31
CA ARG A 153 -27.98 -31.01 3.77
C ARG A 153 -26.74 -31.51 4.52
N GLU A 154 -26.26 -32.71 4.21
CA GLU A 154 -25.08 -33.29 4.86
C GLU A 154 -23.83 -32.43 4.67
N GLN A 155 -23.63 -31.83 3.49
CA GLN A 155 -22.51 -30.92 3.23
C GLN A 155 -22.55 -29.68 4.13
N ILE A 156 -23.73 -29.07 4.31
CA ILE A 156 -23.87 -27.87 5.16
C ILE A 156 -23.70 -28.22 6.64
N GLU A 157 -24.27 -29.33 7.10
CA GLU A 157 -24.07 -29.80 8.48
C GLU A 157 -22.61 -30.14 8.78
N LEU A 158 -21.91 -30.74 7.82
CA LEU A 158 -20.48 -31.02 7.95
C LEU A 158 -19.68 -29.72 8.04
N LEU A 159 -19.99 -28.73 7.19
CA LEU A 159 -19.37 -27.42 7.22
C LEU A 159 -19.58 -26.72 8.58
N GLN A 160 -20.80 -26.74 9.12
CA GLN A 160 -21.13 -26.20 10.44
C GLN A 160 -20.32 -26.87 11.57
N LYS A 161 -20.22 -28.22 11.55
CA LYS A 161 -19.41 -28.99 12.51
C LYS A 161 -17.91 -28.68 12.41
N GLN A 162 -17.41 -28.40 11.21
CA GLN A 162 -16.01 -28.02 11.01
C GLN A 162 -15.71 -26.61 11.52
N LEU A 163 -16.61 -25.65 11.24
CA LEU A 163 -16.45 -24.25 11.64
C LEU A 163 -16.56 -24.05 13.15
N SER A 164 -17.51 -24.71 13.82
CA SER A 164 -17.67 -24.66 15.28
C SER A 164 -16.44 -25.18 16.05
N ARG A 165 -15.59 -26.00 15.42
CA ARG A 165 -14.35 -26.55 15.99
C ARG A 165 -13.09 -25.84 15.48
N ALA A 166 -13.24 -24.89 14.56
CA ALA A 166 -12.11 -24.21 13.94
C ALA A 166 -11.39 -23.34 14.97
N LYS A 167 -10.06 -23.48 15.03
CA LYS A 167 -9.18 -22.67 15.88
C LYS A 167 -8.38 -21.72 15.00
N LEU A 168 -7.96 -20.60 15.58
CA LEU A 168 -7.00 -19.70 14.95
C LEU A 168 -5.80 -20.49 14.41
N PHE A 169 -5.54 -20.38 13.11
CA PHE A 169 -4.45 -21.05 12.44
C PHE A 169 -3.40 -20.05 11.95
N ILE A 170 -2.19 -20.19 12.47
CA ILE A 170 -1.00 -19.44 12.05
C ILE A 170 -0.03 -20.43 11.40
N ASP A 171 0.39 -20.18 10.15
CA ASP A 171 1.35 -21.07 9.47
C ASP A 171 2.71 -20.96 10.17
N LYS A 172 3.18 -22.08 10.73
CA LYS A 172 4.48 -22.15 11.43
C LYS A 172 5.64 -21.69 10.55
N ARG A 173 5.57 -21.89 9.23
CA ARG A 173 6.62 -21.42 8.31
C ARG A 173 6.62 -19.91 8.19
N ASP A 174 5.45 -19.32 8.05
CA ASP A 174 5.28 -17.86 7.98
C ASP A 174 5.76 -17.25 9.31
N GLU A 175 5.48 -17.89 10.44
CA GLU A 175 5.96 -17.44 11.76
C GLU A 175 7.49 -17.56 11.91
N MET A 176 8.09 -18.67 11.48
CA MET A 176 9.55 -18.82 11.49
C MET A 176 10.24 -17.75 10.63
N LEU A 177 9.67 -17.43 9.46
CA LEU A 177 10.19 -16.35 8.60
C LEU A 177 10.05 -14.99 9.27
N ARG A 178 8.93 -14.74 9.96
CA ARG A 178 8.68 -13.49 10.67
C ARG A 178 9.71 -13.30 11.78
N LEU A 179 9.89 -14.31 12.64
CA LEU A 179 10.88 -14.29 13.72
C LEU A 179 12.31 -14.11 13.18
N GLN A 180 12.65 -14.75 12.05
CA GLN A 180 13.94 -14.56 11.40
C GLN A 180 14.10 -13.12 10.86
N PHE A 181 13.03 -12.50 10.34
CA PHE A 181 13.11 -11.11 9.89
C PHE A 181 13.38 -10.15 11.05
N PHE A 182 12.68 -10.34 12.18
CA PHE A 182 12.92 -9.58 13.41
C PHE A 182 14.34 -9.81 13.97
N SER A 183 14.89 -11.03 13.87
CA SER A 183 16.25 -11.28 14.36
C SER A 183 17.32 -10.53 13.56
N PHE A 184 17.11 -10.28 12.27
CA PHE A 184 18.00 -9.39 11.50
C PHE A 184 17.94 -7.95 11.99
N LEU A 185 16.74 -7.45 12.32
CA LEU A 185 16.58 -6.11 12.86
C LEU A 185 17.25 -5.98 14.24
N ASP A 186 17.13 -6.99 15.09
CA ASP A 186 17.79 -7.08 16.41
C ASP A 186 19.33 -7.13 16.29
N LYS A 187 19.89 -7.82 15.29
CA LYS A 187 21.33 -7.77 14.99
C LYS A 187 21.79 -6.33 14.73
N PHE A 188 21.07 -5.57 13.90
CA PHE A 188 21.37 -4.16 13.67
C PHE A 188 21.22 -3.31 14.94
N GLU A 189 20.23 -3.60 15.79
CA GLU A 189 20.09 -2.94 17.09
C GLU A 189 21.29 -3.15 18.01
N LYS A 190 21.90 -4.34 17.94
CA LYS A 190 23.16 -4.69 18.63
C LYS A 190 24.41 -4.13 17.97
N GLY A 191 24.30 -3.56 16.77
CA GLY A 191 25.44 -3.05 15.98
C GLY A 191 26.17 -4.14 15.20
N GLU A 192 25.57 -5.31 15.04
CA GLU A 192 26.11 -6.42 14.27
C GLU A 192 25.49 -6.42 12.86
N ILE A 193 26.33 -6.49 11.83
CA ILE A 193 25.88 -6.59 10.44
C ILE A 193 25.52 -8.05 10.15
N PRO A 194 24.28 -8.37 9.71
CA PRO A 194 23.90 -9.72 9.34
C PRO A 194 24.73 -10.27 8.17
N ASP A 195 24.97 -11.58 8.18
CA ASP A 195 25.74 -12.23 7.13
C ASP A 195 25.02 -12.19 5.76
N ARG A 196 25.80 -11.98 4.70
CA ARG A 196 25.28 -11.85 3.33
C ARG A 196 24.59 -13.13 2.86
N VAL A 197 25.13 -14.31 3.18
CA VAL A 197 24.56 -15.59 2.75
C VAL A 197 23.24 -15.83 3.46
N GLU A 198 23.15 -15.51 4.76
CA GLU A 198 21.92 -15.61 5.54
C GLU A 198 20.80 -14.71 4.97
N LEU A 199 21.14 -13.45 4.65
CA LEU A 199 20.23 -12.51 4.00
C LEU A 199 19.81 -12.97 2.60
N GLN A 200 20.73 -13.54 1.82
CA GLN A 200 20.45 -14.07 0.48
C GLN A 200 19.45 -15.24 0.54
N VAL A 201 19.68 -16.21 1.42
CA VAL A 201 18.75 -17.34 1.62
C VAL A 201 17.38 -16.82 2.04
N PHE A 202 17.33 -15.83 2.94
CA PHE A 202 16.07 -15.27 3.40
C PHE A 202 15.29 -14.52 2.31
N PHE A 203 15.89 -13.49 1.69
CA PHE A 203 15.20 -12.64 0.71
C PHE A 203 14.97 -13.35 -0.63
N VAL A 204 15.97 -14.07 -1.15
CA VAL A 204 15.93 -14.64 -2.51
C VAL A 204 15.27 -16.00 -2.53
N GLU A 205 15.71 -16.93 -1.66
CA GLU A 205 15.22 -18.32 -1.71
C GLU A 205 13.89 -18.49 -0.99
N ARG A 206 13.74 -17.92 0.22
CA ARG A 206 12.55 -18.11 1.05
C ARG A 206 11.42 -17.15 0.72
N LEU A 207 11.70 -15.84 0.61
CA LEU A 207 10.70 -14.84 0.23
C LEU A 207 10.48 -14.76 -1.29
N GLY A 208 11.46 -15.15 -2.10
CA GLY A 208 11.37 -15.08 -3.55
C GLY A 208 11.41 -13.64 -4.08
N ILE A 209 12.11 -12.73 -3.40
CA ILE A 209 12.46 -11.39 -3.90
C ILE A 209 13.77 -11.57 -4.67
N LYS A 210 13.73 -11.52 -6.00
CA LYS A 210 14.82 -12.00 -6.86
C LYS A 210 15.57 -10.91 -7.60
N ASP A 211 15.04 -9.71 -7.61
CA ASP A 211 15.49 -8.63 -8.48
C ASP A 211 15.31 -7.25 -7.81
N VAL A 212 16.00 -6.25 -8.36
CA VAL A 212 15.97 -4.88 -7.84
C VAL A 212 14.55 -4.30 -7.85
N LYS A 213 13.76 -4.57 -8.91
CA LYS A 213 12.41 -4.01 -9.06
C LYS A 213 11.47 -4.59 -8.01
N SER A 214 11.49 -5.91 -7.80
CA SER A 214 10.68 -6.55 -6.76
C SER A 214 11.08 -6.07 -5.36
N CYS A 215 12.38 -5.92 -5.08
CA CYS A 215 12.84 -5.38 -3.79
C CYS A 215 12.42 -3.91 -3.59
N ARG A 216 12.50 -3.07 -4.63
CA ARG A 216 12.03 -1.68 -4.60
C ARG A 216 10.53 -1.59 -4.33
N ALA A 217 9.72 -2.40 -5.00
CA ALA A 217 8.27 -2.44 -4.78
C ALA A 217 7.90 -2.81 -3.32
N GLU A 218 8.68 -3.69 -2.69
CA GLU A 218 8.49 -4.02 -1.27
C GLU A 218 8.78 -2.83 -0.36
N ILE A 219 9.84 -2.06 -0.64
CA ILE A 219 10.23 -0.85 0.10
C ILE A 219 9.15 0.23 -0.04
N GLU A 220 8.74 0.55 -1.28
CA GLU A 220 7.73 1.57 -1.58
C GLU A 220 6.39 1.23 -0.90
N PHE A 221 6.00 -0.04 -0.90
CA PHE A 221 4.78 -0.48 -0.22
C PHE A 221 4.85 -0.25 1.28
N LEU A 222 5.96 -0.62 1.94
CA LEU A 222 6.13 -0.42 3.37
C LEU A 222 6.11 1.07 3.74
N GLU A 223 6.76 1.93 2.95
CA GLU A 223 6.74 3.37 3.13
C GLU A 223 5.33 3.96 2.97
N GLU A 224 4.58 3.50 1.98
CA GLU A 224 3.18 3.87 1.79
C GLU A 224 2.33 3.44 3.00
N GLN A 225 2.59 2.26 3.59
CA GLN A 225 1.88 1.83 4.79
C GLN A 225 2.21 2.73 5.99
N ILE A 226 3.47 3.12 6.19
CA ILE A 226 3.90 4.03 7.26
C ILE A 226 3.24 5.41 7.09
N TYR A 227 3.24 5.95 5.87
CA TYR A 227 2.64 7.25 5.58
C TYR A 227 1.12 7.28 5.79
N ASN A 228 0.46 6.17 5.45
CA ASN A 228 -0.99 6.08 5.56
C ASN A 228 -1.44 5.75 6.99
N HIS A 229 -0.73 4.90 7.74
CA HIS A 229 -1.19 4.45 9.06
C HIS A 229 -0.58 5.28 10.19
N GLU A 230 -1.34 6.27 10.66
CA GLU A 230 -1.01 7.07 11.85
C GLU A 230 -1.19 6.23 13.13
N GLY A 231 -0.14 5.50 13.54
CA GLY A 231 0.05 5.01 14.91
C GLY A 231 -0.72 3.75 15.35
N GLU A 232 -1.75 3.30 14.63
CA GLU A 232 -2.58 2.13 15.03
C GLU A 232 -2.14 0.78 14.47
N VAL A 233 -1.01 0.70 13.76
CA VAL A 233 -0.52 -0.56 13.19
C VAL A 233 0.57 -1.17 14.06
N GLU A 234 0.43 -2.46 14.37
CA GLU A 234 1.52 -3.30 14.86
C GLU A 234 2.22 -3.97 13.68
N PRO A 235 3.55 -3.84 13.48
CA PRO A 235 4.51 -3.10 14.32
C PRO A 235 4.43 -1.58 14.16
N THR A 236 4.86 -0.84 15.19
CA THR A 236 4.85 0.63 15.20
C THR A 236 5.64 1.24 14.03
N ALA A 237 5.30 2.48 13.66
CA ALA A 237 5.95 3.19 12.56
C ALA A 237 7.49 3.25 12.67
N SER A 238 8.04 3.35 13.88
CA SER A 238 9.49 3.34 14.12
C SER A 238 10.14 1.97 13.81
N VAL A 239 9.45 0.87 14.14
CA VAL A 239 9.90 -0.49 13.82
C VAL A 239 9.78 -0.74 12.31
N LEU A 240 8.69 -0.29 11.68
CA LEU A 240 8.52 -0.36 10.23
C LEU A 240 9.63 0.41 9.49
N ASN A 241 10.01 1.60 9.96
CA ASN A 241 11.16 2.34 9.45
C ASN A 241 12.47 1.54 9.56
N GLY A 242 12.65 0.79 10.65
CA GLY A 242 13.76 -0.15 10.80
C GLY A 242 13.77 -1.23 9.72
N PHE A 243 12.61 -1.84 9.43
CA PHE A 243 12.49 -2.83 8.35
C PHE A 243 12.71 -2.22 6.96
N VAL A 244 12.28 -0.98 6.73
CA VAL A 244 12.58 -0.25 5.48
C VAL A 244 14.08 -0.05 5.32
N ALA A 245 14.79 0.39 6.36
CA ALA A 245 16.24 0.56 6.35
C ALA A 245 16.98 -0.77 6.12
N LEU A 246 16.58 -1.83 6.81
CA LEU A 246 17.10 -3.20 6.59
C LEU A 246 16.87 -3.68 5.16
N THR A 247 15.68 -3.44 4.60
CA THR A 247 15.34 -3.88 3.24
C THR A 247 16.14 -3.08 2.20
N ARG A 248 16.34 -1.78 2.41
CA ARG A 248 17.23 -0.95 1.58
C ARG A 248 18.67 -1.46 1.63
N TYR A 249 19.19 -1.79 2.81
CA TYR A 249 20.51 -2.41 2.94
C TYR A 249 20.62 -3.70 2.12
N CYS A 250 19.63 -4.59 2.24
CA CYS A 250 19.58 -5.84 1.50
C CYS A 250 19.48 -5.63 -0.01
N ARG A 251 18.75 -4.59 -0.47
CA ARG A 251 18.64 -4.22 -1.88
C ARG A 251 20.02 -4.08 -2.51
N PHE A 252 20.87 -3.25 -1.91
CA PHE A 252 22.21 -2.96 -2.42
C PHE A 252 23.17 -4.13 -2.22
N LEU A 253 23.12 -4.80 -1.06
CA LEU A 253 24.01 -5.92 -0.74
C LEU A 253 23.80 -7.13 -1.67
N LEU A 254 22.53 -7.44 -1.98
CA LEU A 254 22.17 -8.67 -2.70
C LEU A 254 22.05 -8.47 -4.21
N PHE A 255 21.46 -7.34 -4.66
CA PHE A 255 21.14 -7.12 -6.07
C PHE A 255 22.01 -6.03 -6.72
N GLY A 256 22.91 -5.40 -5.96
CA GLY A 256 23.82 -4.38 -6.48
C GLY A 256 23.12 -3.09 -6.89
N PHE A 257 23.77 -2.34 -7.78
CA PHE A 257 23.39 -0.96 -8.16
C PHE A 257 22.82 -0.89 -9.57
N GLU A 258 22.24 -1.98 -10.10
CA GLU A 258 21.63 -1.93 -11.41
C GLU A 258 20.62 -0.77 -11.46
N GLU A 259 20.96 0.23 -12.27
CA GLU A 259 20.02 1.23 -12.73
C GLU A 259 19.00 0.47 -13.57
N ASP A 260 17.72 0.77 -13.38
CA ASP A 260 16.78 0.52 -14.46
C ASP A 260 17.36 1.26 -15.67
N GLU A 261 17.97 0.52 -16.61
CA GLU A 261 18.13 1.03 -17.96
C GLU A 261 16.71 1.35 -18.40
N VAL A 262 16.33 2.62 -18.25
CA VAL A 262 15.23 3.20 -18.98
C VAL A 262 15.75 3.25 -20.41
N GLU A 263 15.76 2.09 -21.06
CA GLU A 263 15.68 1.99 -22.49
C GLU A 263 14.45 2.79 -22.89
N PHE A 264 14.69 3.99 -23.39
CA PHE A 264 13.73 4.73 -24.19
C PHE A 264 13.59 4.01 -25.54
N SER A 265 13.13 2.76 -25.49
CA SER A 265 12.83 1.92 -26.62
C SER A 265 11.47 2.35 -27.15
N VAL A 266 11.49 3.35 -28.04
CA VAL A 266 10.45 3.59 -29.03
C VAL A 266 10.32 2.30 -29.85
N GLY A 267 9.41 1.39 -29.49
CA GLY A 267 9.28 0.12 -30.19
C GLY A 267 8.28 -0.87 -29.60
N ASN A 268 7.04 -0.80 -30.08
CA ASN A 268 6.05 -1.90 -30.16
C ASN A 268 5.56 -2.56 -28.86
N GLN A 269 4.70 -1.86 -28.12
CA GLN A 269 3.66 -2.56 -27.36
C GLN A 269 2.54 -3.06 -28.28
N LYS A 270 2.33 -4.37 -28.27
CA LYS A 270 1.18 -5.03 -28.90
C LYS A 270 -0.11 -4.49 -28.29
N LYS A 271 -0.88 -3.79 -29.13
CA LYS A 271 -2.23 -3.29 -28.92
C LYS A 271 -3.16 -4.38 -28.37
N LEU A 272 -3.62 -4.22 -27.13
CA LEU A 272 -4.91 -4.77 -26.73
C LEU A 272 -5.98 -3.80 -27.27
N ARG A 273 -6.79 -4.31 -28.21
CA ARG A 273 -7.84 -3.56 -28.93
C ARG A 273 -8.81 -2.91 -27.95
N LYS A 274 -8.76 -1.58 -27.80
CA LYS A 274 -9.93 -0.78 -27.41
C LYS A 274 -10.58 -0.26 -28.68
N GLY A 275 -11.90 -0.41 -28.74
CA GLY A 275 -12.74 -0.15 -29.90
C GLY A 275 -12.62 1.28 -30.42
N LEU A 276 -12.93 1.39 -31.72
CA LEU A 276 -13.17 2.61 -32.46
C LEU A 276 -14.21 3.50 -31.78
N ILE A 277 -14.12 4.81 -32.02
CA ILE A 277 -14.94 5.92 -31.50
C ILE A 277 -14.37 6.44 -30.16
N THR A 278 -13.29 7.22 -30.14
CA THR A 278 -13.37 8.69 -30.29
C THR A 278 -11.94 9.23 -30.45
N GLN A 279 -11.57 9.61 -31.68
CA GLN A 279 -10.27 10.22 -32.02
C GLN A 279 -10.42 11.71 -32.36
N GLU A 280 -11.52 12.35 -31.98
CA GLU A 280 -11.88 13.71 -32.45
C GLU A 280 -12.39 14.64 -31.33
N ILE A 281 -11.86 14.56 -30.10
CA ILE A 281 -12.06 15.59 -29.06
C ILE A 281 -10.75 15.80 -28.28
N ALA A 282 -9.63 15.95 -28.99
CA ALA A 282 -8.32 16.22 -28.39
C ALA A 282 -8.04 17.73 -28.20
N ASP A 283 -8.90 18.63 -28.67
CA ASP A 283 -8.65 20.08 -28.68
C ASP A 283 -9.81 20.94 -28.15
N THR A 284 -10.63 20.42 -27.23
CA THR A 284 -11.65 21.27 -26.59
C THR A 284 -11.93 20.83 -25.14
N PHE A 285 -11.35 21.58 -24.21
CA PHE A 285 -11.61 21.59 -22.76
C PHE A 285 -11.22 20.34 -21.95
N LEU A 286 -9.96 20.27 -21.51
CA LEU A 286 -9.60 19.57 -20.26
C LEU A 286 -10.28 20.31 -19.10
N THR A 287 -11.56 20.01 -18.86
CA THR A 287 -12.31 20.63 -17.78
C THR A 287 -11.89 19.95 -16.49
N ILE A 288 -11.08 20.63 -15.68
CA ILE A 288 -10.72 20.17 -14.33
C ILE A 288 -12.03 19.87 -13.57
N PRO A 289 -12.20 18.67 -12.98
CA PRO A 289 -13.36 18.38 -12.16
C PRO A 289 -13.51 19.44 -11.06
N LYS A 290 -14.71 20.00 -10.92
CA LYS A 290 -14.97 21.09 -9.95
C LYS A 290 -14.61 20.72 -8.51
N ASP A 291 -14.67 19.44 -8.18
CA ASP A 291 -14.31 18.91 -6.85
C ASP A 291 -12.79 18.97 -6.56
N PHE A 292 -11.96 19.20 -7.59
CA PHE A 292 -10.52 19.36 -7.48
C PHE A 292 -10.09 20.83 -7.40
N CYS A 293 -11.02 21.76 -7.69
CA CYS A 293 -10.78 23.18 -7.62
C CYS A 293 -11.04 23.72 -6.22
N CYS A 294 -10.17 24.62 -5.75
CA CYS A 294 -10.39 25.34 -4.50
C CYS A 294 -11.60 26.28 -4.65
N PRO A 295 -12.54 26.30 -3.70
CA PRO A 295 -13.69 27.23 -3.80
C PRO A 295 -13.34 28.71 -3.66
N ILE A 296 -12.11 29.06 -3.23
CA ILE A 296 -11.63 30.45 -3.11
C ILE A 296 -10.89 30.86 -4.39
N SER A 297 -9.82 30.14 -4.77
CA SER A 297 -9.01 30.50 -5.94
C SER A 297 -9.62 30.03 -7.25
N LEU A 298 -10.55 29.07 -7.22
CA LEU A 298 -11.12 28.36 -8.39
C LEU A 298 -10.09 27.52 -9.18
N ASP A 299 -8.85 27.48 -8.70
CA ASP A 299 -7.75 26.72 -9.29
C ASP A 299 -7.62 25.33 -8.66
N LEU A 300 -6.92 24.45 -9.36
CA LEU A 300 -6.60 23.09 -8.89
C LEU A 300 -5.89 23.14 -7.53
N MET A 301 -6.39 22.40 -6.53
CA MET A 301 -5.80 22.34 -5.21
C MET A 301 -4.46 21.59 -5.22
N GLN A 302 -3.41 22.22 -4.71
CA GLN A 302 -2.07 21.66 -4.53
C GLN A 302 -1.96 20.96 -3.17
N ASP A 303 -2.48 21.62 -2.14
CA ASP A 303 -2.55 21.09 -0.78
C ASP A 303 -3.97 21.24 -0.21
N PRO A 304 -4.89 20.31 -0.53
CA PRO A 304 -6.26 20.39 -0.08
C PRO A 304 -6.35 20.15 1.44
N VAL A 305 -6.97 21.08 2.17
CA VAL A 305 -7.21 21.07 3.62
C VAL A 305 -8.69 21.28 3.95
N ILE A 306 -9.18 20.59 4.98
CA ILE A 306 -10.54 20.64 5.49
C ILE A 306 -10.60 21.60 6.68
N ILE A 307 -11.59 22.50 6.66
CA ILE A 307 -11.91 23.39 7.78
C ILE A 307 -13.00 22.80 8.69
N SER A 308 -13.28 23.42 9.83
CA SER A 308 -14.26 22.90 10.82
C SER A 308 -15.67 22.65 10.27
N THR A 309 -16.04 23.27 9.14
CA THR A 309 -17.35 23.07 8.47
C THR A 309 -17.36 21.87 7.50
N GLY A 310 -16.25 21.15 7.38
CA GLY A 310 -16.12 19.99 6.49
C GLY A 310 -15.88 20.34 5.01
N GLN A 311 -15.77 21.63 4.65
CA GLN A 311 -15.41 22.05 3.31
C GLN A 311 -13.89 21.98 3.10
N THR A 312 -13.47 21.67 1.86
CA THR A 312 -12.05 21.56 1.49
C THR A 312 -11.61 22.76 0.64
N TYR A 313 -10.41 23.28 0.92
CA TYR A 313 -9.79 24.41 0.23
C TYR A 313 -8.31 24.11 -0.01
N ASP A 314 -7.65 24.86 -0.89
CA ASP A 314 -6.20 24.86 -0.94
C ASP A 314 -5.64 25.59 0.29
N ARG A 315 -4.55 25.06 0.89
CA ARG A 315 -3.97 25.59 2.13
C ARG A 315 -3.66 27.08 2.05
N ASP A 316 -3.00 27.52 0.98
CA ASP A 316 -2.57 28.92 0.87
C ASP A 316 -3.77 29.85 0.75
N SER A 317 -4.81 29.38 0.04
CA SER A 317 -6.03 30.15 -0.16
C SER A 317 -6.82 30.35 1.13
N ILE A 318 -6.99 29.29 1.93
CA ILE A 318 -7.75 29.40 3.19
C ILE A 318 -6.94 30.01 4.32
N SER A 319 -5.61 29.82 4.34
CA SER A 319 -4.75 30.45 5.34
C SER A 319 -4.77 31.98 5.18
N ARG A 320 -4.64 32.47 3.93
CA ARG A 320 -4.77 33.90 3.62
C ARG A 320 -6.12 34.47 4.04
N TRP A 321 -7.21 33.74 3.77
CA TRP A 321 -8.55 34.15 4.20
C TRP A 321 -8.67 34.32 5.72
N MET A 322 -8.07 33.42 6.50
CA MET A 322 -8.06 33.54 7.97
C MET A 322 -7.14 34.66 8.46
N GLU A 323 -5.97 34.84 7.83
CA GLU A 323 -5.01 35.91 8.14
C GLU A 323 -5.59 37.31 7.89
N GLU A 324 -6.48 37.46 6.91
CA GLU A 324 -7.24 38.69 6.63
C GLU A 324 -8.33 38.97 7.68
N GLY A 325 -8.47 38.13 8.71
CA GLY A 325 -9.37 38.31 9.85
C GLY A 325 -10.76 37.69 9.65
N HIS A 326 -10.95 36.85 8.63
CA HIS A 326 -12.22 36.20 8.37
C HIS A 326 -12.33 34.85 9.09
N TYR A 327 -13.26 34.75 10.05
CA TYR A 327 -13.55 33.51 10.81
C TYR A 327 -14.83 32.80 10.31
N THR A 328 -15.15 32.96 9.04
CA THR A 328 -16.32 32.33 8.40
C THR A 328 -15.86 31.43 7.27
N CYS A 329 -16.61 30.36 7.01
CA CYS A 329 -16.42 29.50 5.87
C CYS A 329 -16.73 30.26 4.58
N PRO A 330 -15.77 30.41 3.64
CA PRO A 330 -15.97 31.17 2.40
C PRO A 330 -17.15 30.68 1.55
N LYS A 331 -17.47 29.38 1.62
CA LYS A 331 -18.50 28.75 0.78
C LYS A 331 -19.88 28.71 1.44
N THR A 332 -19.94 28.55 2.77
CA THR A 332 -21.21 28.37 3.49
C THR A 332 -21.60 29.57 4.36
N GLY A 333 -20.70 30.53 4.56
CA GLY A 333 -20.90 31.68 5.45
C GLY A 333 -20.96 31.32 6.94
N GLN A 334 -20.84 30.05 7.30
CA GLN A 334 -20.90 29.58 8.68
C GLN A 334 -19.65 29.97 9.46
N MET A 335 -19.81 30.37 10.73
CA MET A 335 -18.67 30.62 11.62
C MET A 335 -17.84 29.35 11.83
N LEU A 336 -16.51 29.51 11.80
CA LEU A 336 -15.57 28.44 12.08
C LEU A 336 -15.54 28.17 13.59
N ALA A 337 -15.67 26.90 13.98
CA ALA A 337 -15.56 26.51 15.39
C ALA A 337 -14.11 26.63 15.89
N HIS A 338 -13.14 26.47 14.98
CA HIS A 338 -11.71 26.63 15.24
C HIS A 338 -10.97 26.89 13.92
N SER A 339 -9.78 27.50 14.00
CA SER A 339 -8.89 27.77 12.85
C SER A 339 -8.04 26.58 12.42
N ARG A 340 -8.19 25.40 13.03
CA ARG A 340 -7.41 24.21 12.64
C ARG A 340 -7.75 23.77 11.22
N LEU A 341 -6.69 23.58 10.42
CA LEU A 341 -6.73 23.05 9.06
C LEU A 341 -6.32 21.58 9.08
N VAL A 342 -7.20 20.69 8.64
CA VAL A 342 -6.95 19.24 8.61
C VAL A 342 -6.62 18.81 7.18
N PRO A 343 -5.43 18.26 6.86
CA PRO A 343 -5.11 17.86 5.49
C PRO A 343 -6.08 16.84 4.89
N ASN A 344 -6.62 17.11 3.70
CA ASN A 344 -7.46 16.19 2.92
C ASN A 344 -6.61 15.32 2.00
N ARG A 345 -5.85 14.39 2.59
CA ARG A 345 -4.92 13.53 1.84
C ARG A 345 -5.63 12.63 0.79
N ALA A 346 -6.89 12.26 1.03
CA ALA A 346 -7.68 11.49 0.08
C ALA A 346 -7.94 12.26 -1.22
N LEU A 347 -8.36 13.52 -1.12
CA LEU A 347 -8.56 14.39 -2.27
C LEU A 347 -7.25 14.70 -2.99
N ARG A 348 -6.17 14.92 -2.22
CA ARG A 348 -4.83 15.13 -2.78
C ARG A 348 -4.38 13.97 -3.66
N ASN A 349 -4.60 12.72 -3.21
CA ASN A 349 -4.26 11.53 -3.99
C ASN A 349 -5.11 11.40 -5.26
N LEU A 350 -6.41 11.76 -5.22
CA LEU A 350 -7.27 11.77 -6.41
C LEU A 350 -6.82 12.83 -7.42
N ILE A 351 -6.44 14.01 -6.95
CA ILE A 351 -5.89 15.10 -7.79
C ILE A 351 -4.58 14.65 -8.45
N LEU A 352 -3.66 14.05 -7.69
CA LEU A 352 -2.38 13.54 -8.21
C LEU A 352 -2.58 12.46 -9.28
N GLN A 353 -3.50 11.52 -9.06
CA GLN A 353 -3.85 10.51 -10.06
C GLN A 353 -4.46 11.13 -11.32
N TRP A 354 -5.33 12.13 -11.16
CA TRP A 354 -5.93 12.84 -12.28
C TRP A 354 -4.86 13.62 -13.08
N CYS A 355 -3.97 14.35 -12.43
CA CYS A 355 -2.88 15.07 -13.09
C CYS A 355 -1.92 14.14 -13.83
N THR A 356 -1.59 12.99 -13.22
CA THR A 356 -0.74 11.97 -13.88
C THR A 356 -1.41 11.40 -15.13
N ALA A 357 -2.73 11.16 -15.07
CA ALA A 357 -3.49 10.64 -16.20
C ALA A 357 -3.64 11.67 -17.35
N HIS A 358 -3.56 12.96 -17.06
CA HIS A 358 -3.74 14.06 -18.03
C HIS A 358 -2.44 14.81 -18.36
N GLY A 359 -1.29 14.34 -17.88
CA GLY A 359 0.03 14.93 -18.17
C GLY A 359 0.27 16.32 -17.58
N ILE A 360 -0.39 16.65 -16.47
CA ILE A 360 -0.26 17.96 -15.80
C ILE A 360 0.90 17.87 -14.78
N PRO A 361 1.97 18.67 -14.91
CA PRO A 361 3.04 18.75 -13.92
C PRO A 361 2.51 19.39 -12.62
N LEU A 362 2.72 18.73 -11.50
CA LEU A 362 2.50 19.28 -10.15
C LEU A 362 3.88 19.38 -9.49
N ASP A 363 4.37 20.60 -9.29
CA ASP A 363 5.60 20.82 -8.54
C ASP A 363 5.34 20.51 -7.05
N PRO A 364 6.22 19.75 -6.36
CA PRO A 364 6.15 19.62 -4.91
C PRO A 364 6.28 21.02 -4.29
N PRO A 365 5.50 21.39 -3.25
CA PRO A 365 5.58 22.72 -2.67
C PRO A 365 7.00 22.98 -2.17
N GLU A 366 7.59 24.07 -2.66
CA GLU A 366 8.84 24.62 -2.14
C GLU A 366 8.67 24.92 -0.66
N CYS A 367 9.53 24.30 0.15
CA CYS A 367 9.57 24.47 1.60
C CYS A 367 9.96 25.93 1.88
N THR A 368 8.98 26.79 2.18
CA THR A 368 9.23 28.13 2.70
C THR A 368 9.16 28.09 4.22
N ASP A 369 10.25 28.55 4.82
CA ASP A 369 10.51 28.55 6.25
C ASP A 369 9.42 29.28 7.05
N SER A 370 8.70 28.54 7.90
CA SER A 370 7.98 29.12 9.03
C SER A 370 7.73 28.06 10.10
N ALA A 371 8.59 28.09 11.12
CA ALA A 371 8.38 27.68 12.51
C ALA A 371 7.65 26.35 12.77
N ALA A 372 8.44 25.29 12.96
CA ALA A 372 8.32 24.34 14.07
C ALA A 372 6.91 24.09 14.64
N GLU A 373 6.03 23.48 13.86
CA GLU A 373 5.08 22.51 14.43
C GLU A 373 5.62 21.11 14.17
N THR A 374 6.49 20.72 15.10
CA THR A 374 7.07 19.39 15.28
C THR A 374 5.96 18.37 15.48
N PHE A 375 5.39 17.83 14.40
CA PHE A 375 4.74 16.54 14.46
C PHE A 375 5.84 15.49 14.62
N ALA A 376 5.79 14.72 15.71
CA ALA A 376 6.79 13.72 16.06
C ALA A 376 6.97 12.71 14.93
N ALA A 377 7.92 12.98 14.03
CA ALA A 377 8.58 11.95 13.26
C ALA A 377 9.11 10.97 14.30
N ALA A 378 8.54 9.77 14.33
CA ALA A 378 8.92 8.76 15.31
C ALA A 378 10.45 8.64 15.29
N LEU A 379 11.09 8.83 16.45
CA LEU A 379 12.54 8.79 16.58
C LEU A 379 13.06 7.52 15.87
N PRO A 380 14.03 7.64 14.95
CA PRO A 380 14.54 6.50 14.23
C PRO A 380 15.13 5.50 15.22
N THR A 381 14.77 4.22 15.07
CA THR A 381 15.31 3.17 15.94
C THR A 381 16.81 3.05 15.72
N LYS A 382 17.54 2.61 16.75
CA LYS A 382 18.98 2.33 16.64
C LYS A 382 19.26 1.35 15.49
N ALA A 383 18.41 0.34 15.33
CA ALA A 383 18.48 -0.59 14.21
C ALA A 383 18.37 0.10 12.84
N ALA A 384 17.45 1.06 12.68
CA ALA A 384 17.32 1.83 11.45
C ALA A 384 18.57 2.66 11.14
N LEU A 385 19.15 3.30 12.17
CA LEU A 385 20.37 4.09 12.04
C LEU A 385 21.57 3.23 11.63
N GLU A 386 21.78 2.09 12.28
CA GLU A 386 22.90 1.19 11.94
C GLU A 386 22.72 0.53 10.56
N ALA A 387 21.49 0.19 10.17
CA ALA A 387 21.21 -0.32 8.82
C ALA A 387 21.46 0.73 7.73
N ASN A 388 21.07 1.99 7.98
CA ASN A 388 21.36 3.11 7.07
C ASN A 388 22.87 3.38 6.99
N ARG A 389 23.61 3.35 8.12
CA ARG A 389 25.07 3.48 8.13
C ARG A 389 25.76 2.35 7.35
N ALA A 390 25.32 1.11 7.51
CA ALA A 390 25.83 -0.02 6.76
C ALA A 390 25.58 0.14 5.26
N THR A 391 24.40 0.65 4.88
CA THR A 391 24.05 0.97 3.50
C THR A 391 24.96 2.06 2.92
N ALA A 392 25.18 3.15 3.65
CA ALA A 392 26.09 4.23 3.25
C ALA A 392 27.52 3.71 3.07
N SER A 393 27.98 2.81 3.93
CA SER A 393 29.31 2.19 3.83
C SER A 393 29.46 1.36 2.55
N LEU A 394 28.44 0.58 2.17
CA LEU A 394 28.42 -0.15 0.90
C LEU A 394 28.49 0.79 -0.30
N LEU A 395 27.74 1.90 -0.27
CA LEU A 395 27.74 2.92 -1.32
C LEU A 395 29.12 3.56 -1.49
N ILE A 396 29.77 3.93 -0.38
CA ILE A 396 31.11 4.55 -0.39
C ILE A 396 32.16 3.57 -0.92
N GLN A 397 32.14 2.31 -0.47
CA GLN A 397 33.08 1.28 -0.94
C GLN A 397 32.99 1.07 -2.45
N GLN A 398 31.79 1.19 -3.00
CA GLN A 398 31.55 0.99 -4.43
C GLN A 398 32.04 2.16 -5.27
N LEU A 399 31.78 3.39 -4.81
CA LEU A 399 32.36 4.60 -5.39
C LEU A 399 33.90 4.58 -5.38
N ALA A 400 34.50 4.03 -4.31
CA ALA A 400 35.95 3.87 -4.19
C ALA A 400 36.52 2.75 -5.09
N SER A 401 35.77 1.67 -5.31
CA SER A 401 36.21 0.50 -6.11
C SER A 401 36.07 0.69 -7.63
N GLY A 402 35.42 1.75 -8.10
CA GLY A 402 35.42 2.15 -9.51
C GLY A 402 34.92 1.07 -10.48
N ASN A 403 33.83 0.36 -10.17
CA ASN A 403 33.32 -0.66 -11.09
C ASN A 403 32.64 -0.03 -12.32
N ALA A 404 32.89 -0.62 -13.49
CA ALA A 404 32.82 -0.06 -14.85
C ALA A 404 31.40 0.29 -15.40
N GLY A 405 30.60 1.05 -14.65
CA GLY A 405 29.37 1.69 -15.12
C GLY A 405 29.39 3.22 -15.12
N CYS A 406 30.49 3.84 -14.67
CA CYS A 406 30.70 5.28 -14.79
C CYS A 406 31.13 5.62 -16.22
N LYS A 407 30.16 5.73 -17.13
CA LYS A 407 30.36 6.57 -18.31
C LYS A 407 30.28 8.02 -17.83
N ASP A 408 31.38 8.75 -17.97
CA ASP A 408 31.44 10.20 -17.80
C ASP A 408 30.39 10.86 -18.70
N TYR A 409 29.23 11.21 -18.15
CA TYR A 409 28.31 12.13 -18.80
C TYR A 409 28.79 13.54 -18.50
N ARG A 410 29.51 14.12 -19.46
CA ARG A 410 29.82 15.54 -19.49
C ARG A 410 28.51 16.30 -19.70
N CYS A 411 28.05 17.05 -18.70
CA CYS A 411 26.93 17.97 -18.84
C CYS A 411 27.24 19.00 -19.95
N PRO A 412 26.36 19.18 -20.96
CA PRO A 412 26.47 20.30 -21.88
C PRO A 412 25.93 21.54 -21.18
N GLY A 413 26.82 22.46 -20.79
CA GLY A 413 26.44 23.75 -20.24
C GLY A 413 27.28 24.14 -19.04
N ASP A 414 28.57 24.38 -19.26
CA ASP A 414 29.37 25.30 -18.45
C ASP A 414 30.60 25.69 -19.28
N SER A 415 30.43 26.75 -20.06
CA SER A 415 31.51 27.45 -20.72
C SER A 415 32.30 28.24 -19.69
N PHE A 416 33.35 27.64 -19.13
CA PHE A 416 34.45 28.40 -18.53
C PHE A 416 35.74 28.21 -19.33
N VAL A 417 36.12 29.30 -19.98
CA VAL A 417 37.38 29.49 -20.68
C VAL A 417 38.52 29.43 -19.66
N SER A 418 39.49 28.56 -19.89
CA SER A 418 40.88 28.88 -19.55
C SER A 418 41.85 28.14 -20.46
N LYS A 419 42.65 28.93 -21.20
CA LYS A 419 43.82 28.47 -21.96
C LYS A 419 45.04 28.40 -21.04
N ASN A 420 45.98 27.55 -21.45
CA ASN A 420 47.34 27.30 -20.93
C ASN A 420 47.36 26.28 -19.78
N GLY A 421 48.15 25.21 -19.79
CA GLY A 421 49.20 24.74 -20.68
C GLY A 421 50.02 23.74 -19.87
N LYS A 422 50.08 22.48 -20.33
CA LYS A 422 50.91 21.35 -19.82
C LYS A 422 50.58 20.84 -18.40
N GLY A 423 50.29 19.53 -18.30
CA GLY A 423 50.47 18.75 -17.07
C GLY A 423 49.26 17.89 -16.69
N LYS A 424 49.48 16.59 -16.52
CA LYS A 424 48.54 15.50 -16.19
C LYS A 424 47.71 15.78 -14.91
N PRO A 425 46.47 15.27 -14.77
CA PRO A 425 45.75 15.33 -13.50
C PRO A 425 46.25 14.24 -12.55
N LEU A 426 46.79 14.67 -11.40
CA LEU A 426 47.06 13.88 -10.21
C LEU A 426 45.77 13.77 -9.39
N VAL A 427 45.32 12.55 -9.11
CA VAL A 427 44.28 12.29 -8.11
C VAL A 427 44.91 12.46 -6.72
N HIS A 428 44.51 13.48 -5.99
CA HIS A 428 44.94 13.70 -4.60
C HIS A 428 43.76 13.39 -3.67
N CYS A 429 43.77 12.21 -3.05
CA CYS A 429 42.92 11.90 -1.90
C CYS A 429 43.44 12.70 -0.70
N ARG A 430 42.69 13.70 -0.23
CA ARG A 430 42.91 14.29 1.10
C ARG A 430 41.97 13.64 2.11
N SER A 431 42.61 13.13 3.17
CA SER A 431 42.04 12.62 4.40
C SER A 431 41.01 13.57 5.02
N TRP A 432 39.86 13.04 5.43
CA TRP A 432 38.90 13.72 6.30
C TRP A 432 39.54 13.96 7.68
N SER A 433 39.75 15.23 8.03
CA SER A 433 40.03 15.68 9.39
C SER A 433 38.89 16.58 9.85
N ASN A 434 38.29 16.22 10.98
CA ASN A 434 37.19 16.87 11.70
C ASN A 434 37.15 18.39 11.60
N SER A 435 36.08 18.95 11.01
CA SER A 435 35.50 20.29 11.28
C SER A 435 34.13 20.42 10.57
N PRO A 436 33.11 21.08 11.16
CA PRO A 436 31.73 21.07 10.67
C PRO A 436 31.40 22.35 9.89
N SER A 437 31.76 22.42 8.60
CA SER A 437 31.24 23.46 7.69
C SER A 437 31.87 23.30 6.30
N SER A 438 31.24 22.54 5.42
CA SER A 438 31.39 22.70 3.97
C SER A 438 30.44 21.76 3.25
N GLU A 439 29.48 22.36 2.56
CA GLU A 439 28.42 21.74 1.78
C GLU A 439 28.94 20.78 0.70
N ALA A 440 28.11 19.78 0.44
CA ALA A 440 28.31 18.73 -0.53
C ALA A 440 28.13 19.26 -1.95
N THR A 441 29.22 19.25 -2.73
CA THR A 441 29.12 19.37 -4.19
C THR A 441 30.02 18.32 -4.82
N LEU A 442 29.45 17.13 -5.10
CA LEU A 442 29.84 16.19 -6.17
C LEU A 442 29.12 14.84 -5.96
N ILE A 443 27.85 14.75 -6.36
CA ILE A 443 27.20 13.46 -6.68
C ILE A 443 26.46 13.65 -8.01
N SER A 444 27.13 13.34 -9.11
CA SER A 444 26.56 13.36 -10.46
C SER A 444 25.79 12.06 -10.74
N LYS A 445 24.60 11.89 -10.15
CA LYS A 445 23.54 10.94 -10.60
C LYS A 445 22.23 11.13 -9.79
N PRO A 446 21.05 11.31 -10.43
CA PRO A 446 19.81 11.71 -9.74
C PRO A 446 19.19 10.62 -8.83
N CYS A 447 19.33 9.32 -9.14
CA CYS A 447 18.79 8.26 -8.27
C CYS A 447 19.68 7.94 -7.06
N CYS A 448 21.01 7.91 -7.25
CA CYS A 448 21.94 7.81 -6.12
C CYS A 448 21.79 9.01 -5.19
N ALA A 449 21.59 10.22 -5.72
CA ALA A 449 21.31 11.40 -4.90
C ALA A 449 20.03 11.25 -4.07
N ARG A 450 18.93 10.68 -4.60
CA ARG A 450 17.67 10.52 -3.84
C ARG A 450 17.76 9.48 -2.72
N GLU A 451 18.39 8.33 -2.97
CA GLU A 451 18.56 7.27 -1.95
C GLU A 451 19.65 7.64 -0.93
N PHE A 452 20.73 8.31 -1.36
CA PHE A 452 21.77 8.84 -0.48
C PHE A 452 21.24 10.03 0.35
N CYS A 453 20.48 10.96 -0.24
CA CYS A 453 19.81 12.04 0.50
C CYS A 453 18.76 11.50 1.46
N ASN A 454 18.01 10.45 1.13
CA ASN A 454 17.09 9.83 2.09
C ASN A 454 17.81 9.16 3.27
N CYS A 455 19.00 8.56 3.04
CA CYS A 455 19.82 8.01 4.12
C CYS A 455 20.51 9.11 4.96
N ASN A 456 20.98 10.18 4.31
CA ASN A 456 21.68 11.29 4.98
C ASN A 456 20.71 12.25 5.68
N ALA A 457 19.53 12.55 5.13
CA ALA A 457 18.53 13.39 5.79
C ALA A 457 18.02 12.79 7.11
N GLN A 458 18.04 11.46 7.24
CA GLN A 458 17.73 10.77 8.49
C GLN A 458 18.93 10.70 9.46
N SER A 459 20.15 10.93 8.98
CA SER A 459 21.40 10.84 9.76
C SER A 459 21.96 12.20 10.18
N ILE A 460 21.55 13.30 9.53
CA ILE A 460 22.12 14.66 9.69
C ILE A 460 21.40 15.49 10.78
N ASN A 461 20.29 15.03 11.35
CA ASN A 461 19.66 15.68 12.50
C ASN A 461 20.29 15.27 13.84
N PHE A 462 21.58 15.55 14.00
CA PHE A 462 22.31 15.53 15.29
C PHE A 462 23.22 16.74 15.44
#